data_AF-A0A8T2DLW6-F1
#
_entry.id   AF-A0A8T2DLW6-F1
#
_cell.length_a   1.000
_cell.length_b   1.000
_cell.length_c   1.000
_cell.angle_alpha   90.00
_cell.angle_beta   90.00
_cell.angle_gamma   90.00
#
_symmetry.space_group_name_H-M   'P 1'
#
loop_
_entity.id
_entity.type
_entity.pdbx_description
1 polymer ?
#
loop_
_entity_poly.entity_id
_entity_poly.type
_entity_poly.pdbx_seq_one_letter_code
_entity_poly.pdbx_strand_id
1 'polypeptide(L)'
;MEEEIKSLINVGFLTIISVSYCYCLPPRIKSGVLRLLSIFPVCVLLVVLPLFFSFSIFTSTTAFFLSAIANSRLILFSFDQGPLFPLPSNLFRFTCFTCFPIQRQQNPKSQDHLSTYVFPVKIAIFVVLLYVHNDIQNLPPTFLLCLHPLYVYLLLEILLTLLRILMTIILGCDLEPHFHEPYLATSLQDFWGRRWNLIVSASLRAIVYTPVRRVCQRGKSLYSFSYMEFARWRKWQRRGRRLYGGGR
;
A
#
# COMPACT_ATOMS: atom_id res chain seq x y z
N MET A 1 13.14 -25.07 11.16
CA MET A 1 13.07 -24.55 9.77
C MET A 1 12.00 -25.30 8.97
N GLU A 2 11.99 -26.63 9.00
CA GLU A 2 11.00 -27.45 8.29
C GLU A 2 9.55 -27.19 8.71
N GLU A 3 9.28 -27.07 10.02
CA GLU A 3 7.94 -26.75 10.54
C GLU A 3 7.41 -25.41 10.02
N GLU A 4 8.28 -24.41 9.91
CA GLU A 4 7.92 -23.08 9.39
C GLU A 4 7.62 -23.11 7.89
N ILE A 5 8.36 -23.93 7.13
CA ILE A 5 8.07 -24.15 5.71
C ILE A 5 6.70 -24.81 5.56
N LYS A 6 6.37 -25.79 6.42
CA LYS A 6 5.04 -26.41 6.44
C LYS A 6 3.94 -25.40 6.79
N SER A 7 4.16 -24.55 7.80
CA SER A 7 3.24 -23.46 8.12
C SER A 7 3.08 -22.47 6.96
N LEU A 8 4.17 -22.13 6.27
CA LEU A 8 4.14 -21.25 5.10
C LEU A 8 3.30 -21.84 3.96
N ILE A 9 3.49 -23.13 3.66
CA ILE A 9 2.71 -23.84 2.65
C ILE A 9 1.23 -23.86 3.02
N ASN A 10 0.91 -24.19 4.28
CA ASN A 10 -0.46 -24.23 4.77
C ASN A 10 -1.14 -22.85 4.69
N VAL A 11 -0.47 -21.81 5.18
CA VAL A 11 -0.98 -20.43 5.13
C VAL A 11 -1.15 -19.96 3.69
N GLY A 12 -0.20 -20.25 2.81
CA GLY A 12 -0.28 -19.94 1.39
C GLY A 12 -1.47 -20.62 0.71
N PHE A 13 -1.65 -21.92 0.95
CA PHE A 13 -2.75 -22.70 0.39
C PHE A 13 -4.13 -22.18 0.85
N LEU A 14 -4.29 -21.95 2.17
CA LEU A 14 -5.53 -21.40 2.73
C LEU A 14 -5.82 -20.00 2.20
N THR A 15 -4.79 -19.17 2.04
CA THR A 15 -4.93 -17.83 1.45
C THR A 15 -5.42 -17.91 0.00
N ILE A 16 -4.83 -18.79 -0.81
CA ILE A 16 -5.23 -18.96 -2.22
C ILE A 16 -6.69 -19.41 -2.31
N ILE A 17 -7.12 -20.39 -1.52
CA ILE A 17 -8.52 -20.86 -1.49
C ILE A 17 -9.46 -19.70 -1.11
N SER A 18 -9.11 -18.97 -0.06
CA SER A 18 -9.91 -17.87 0.46
C SER A 18 -10.09 -16.74 -0.55
N VAL A 19 -9.01 -16.37 -1.24
CA VAL A 19 -9.02 -15.34 -2.28
C VAL A 19 -9.74 -15.83 -3.53
N SER A 20 -9.62 -17.11 -3.88
CA SER A 20 -10.35 -17.73 -4.99
C SER A 20 -11.87 -17.71 -4.76
N TYR A 21 -12.30 -17.97 -3.53
CA TYR A 21 -13.70 -17.81 -3.14
C TYR A 21 -14.17 -16.36 -3.37
N CYS A 22 -13.37 -15.37 -2.95
CA CYS A 22 -13.66 -13.94 -3.16
C CYS A 22 -13.72 -13.55 -4.64
N TYR A 23 -12.92 -14.18 -5.50
CA TYR A 23 -12.93 -13.94 -6.94
C TYR A 23 -14.24 -14.41 -7.61
N CYS A 24 -14.84 -15.50 -7.13
CA CYS A 24 -16.08 -16.07 -7.68
C CYS A 24 -17.37 -15.40 -7.17
N LEU A 25 -17.27 -14.46 -6.22
CA LEU A 25 -18.39 -13.79 -5.57
C LEU A 25 -19.13 -12.73 -6.41
N PRO A 26 -18.46 -11.83 -7.17
CA PRO A 26 -19.12 -10.78 -7.94
C PRO A 26 -20.25 -11.21 -8.88
N PRO A 27 -20.16 -12.33 -9.64
CA PRO A 27 -21.26 -12.73 -10.50
C PRO A 27 -22.50 -13.23 -9.72
N ARG A 28 -22.36 -13.54 -8.43
CA ARG A 28 -23.45 -14.11 -7.60
C ARG A 28 -24.11 -13.06 -6.69
N ILE A 29 -23.33 -12.11 -6.18
CA ILE A 29 -23.80 -11.14 -5.18
C ILE A 29 -23.48 -9.73 -5.65
N LYS A 30 -24.52 -8.88 -5.70
CA LYS A 30 -24.39 -7.46 -6.02
C LYS A 30 -23.50 -6.74 -5.01
N SER A 31 -22.90 -5.65 -5.45
CA SER A 31 -22.05 -4.83 -4.60
C SER A 31 -22.80 -4.20 -3.43
N GLY A 32 -22.12 -4.08 -2.29
CA GLY A 32 -22.67 -3.53 -1.07
C GLY A 32 -22.48 -4.42 0.15
N VAL A 33 -23.39 -4.26 1.11
CA VAL A 33 -23.28 -4.86 2.45
C VAL A 33 -23.40 -6.38 2.41
N LEU A 34 -24.24 -6.94 1.53
CA LEU A 34 -24.39 -8.40 1.40
C LEU A 34 -23.09 -9.07 0.99
N ARG A 35 -22.38 -8.50 0.00
CA ARG A 35 -21.08 -9.01 -0.42
C ARG A 35 -20.02 -8.85 0.67
N LEU A 36 -20.07 -7.76 1.46
CA LEU A 36 -19.18 -7.59 2.61
C LEU A 36 -19.42 -8.68 3.66
N LEU A 37 -20.68 -9.01 3.94
CA LEU A 37 -21.04 -10.04 4.91
C LEU A 37 -20.56 -11.44 4.48
N SER A 38 -20.59 -11.75 3.18
CA SER A 38 -20.02 -12.99 2.64
C SER A 38 -18.49 -13.02 2.69
N ILE A 39 -17.82 -11.87 2.59
CA ILE A 39 -16.35 -11.75 2.66
C ILE A 39 -15.86 -11.71 4.11
N PHE A 40 -16.69 -11.30 5.07
CA PHE A 40 -16.35 -11.19 6.49
C PHE A 40 -15.66 -12.43 7.09
N PRO A 41 -16.15 -13.67 6.91
CA PRO A 41 -15.45 -14.85 7.43
C PRO A 41 -14.05 -15.02 6.83
N VAL A 42 -13.86 -14.64 5.56
CA VAL A 42 -12.54 -14.65 4.92
C VAL A 42 -11.62 -13.60 5.56
N CYS A 43 -12.14 -12.41 5.86
CA CYS A 43 -11.33 -11.39 6.53
C CYS A 43 -10.86 -11.83 7.91
N VAL A 44 -11.72 -12.48 8.69
CA VAL A 44 -11.34 -13.05 9.99
C VAL A 44 -10.25 -14.12 9.82
N LEU A 45 -10.40 -15.01 8.84
CA LEU A 45 -9.39 -16.03 8.56
C LEU A 45 -8.03 -15.41 8.20
N LEU A 46 -7.99 -14.38 7.34
CA LEU A 46 -6.76 -13.67 6.97
C LEU A 46 -6.11 -12.91 8.13
N VAL A 47 -6.84 -12.60 9.21
CA VAL A 47 -6.28 -12.05 10.46
C VAL A 47 -5.65 -13.14 11.32
N VAL A 48 -6.20 -14.35 11.32
CA VAL A 48 -5.73 -15.46 12.16
C VAL A 48 -4.52 -16.18 11.55
N LEU A 49 -4.47 -16.32 10.22
CA LEU A 49 -3.42 -17.07 9.51
C LEU A 49 -1.97 -16.71 9.87
N PRO A 50 -1.58 -15.45 10.08
CA PRO A 50 -0.21 -15.09 10.46
C PRO A 50 0.23 -15.68 11.82
N LEU A 51 -0.71 -16.02 12.70
CA LEU A 51 -0.41 -16.54 14.04
C LEU A 51 0.12 -17.98 14.02
N PHE A 52 0.07 -18.67 12.87
CA PHE A 52 0.62 -20.02 12.71
C PHE A 52 2.15 -20.06 12.51
N PHE A 53 2.80 -18.90 12.40
CA PHE A 53 4.26 -18.80 12.35
C PHE A 53 4.85 -18.63 13.75
N SER A 54 5.94 -19.33 14.03
CA SER A 54 6.65 -19.20 15.32
C SER A 54 7.65 -18.05 15.30
N PHE A 55 8.22 -17.74 14.13
CA PHE A 55 9.16 -16.63 13.99
C PHE A 55 8.46 -15.28 13.86
N SER A 56 8.77 -14.38 14.80
CA SER A 56 8.19 -13.03 14.86
C SER A 56 8.28 -12.25 13.53
N ILE A 57 9.40 -12.38 12.79
CA ILE A 57 9.59 -11.69 11.50
C ILE A 57 8.60 -12.20 10.45
N PHE A 58 8.40 -13.52 10.37
CA PHE A 58 7.45 -14.13 9.44
C PHE A 58 6.01 -13.81 9.82
N THR A 59 5.68 -13.89 11.11
CA THR A 59 4.39 -13.48 11.67
C THR A 59 4.07 -12.03 11.30
N SER A 60 4.99 -11.10 11.59
CA SER A 60 4.79 -9.66 11.36
C SER A 60 4.64 -9.34 9.87
N THR A 61 5.50 -9.92 9.03
CA THR A 61 5.48 -9.68 7.58
C THR A 61 4.19 -10.23 6.96
N THR A 62 3.79 -11.44 7.33
CA THR A 62 2.54 -12.06 6.84
C THR A 62 1.32 -11.32 7.38
N ALA A 63 1.33 -10.88 8.64
CA ALA A 63 0.24 -10.09 9.22
C ALA A 63 0.07 -8.75 8.49
N PHE A 64 1.16 -8.08 8.14
CA PHE A 64 1.09 -6.87 7.34
C PHE A 64 0.45 -7.13 5.96
N PHE A 65 0.87 -8.18 5.25
CA PHE A 65 0.33 -8.49 3.92
C PHE A 65 -1.12 -8.99 3.95
N LEU A 66 -1.45 -9.98 4.78
CA LEU A 66 -2.79 -10.57 4.81
C LEU A 66 -3.77 -9.72 5.61
N SER A 67 -3.42 -9.41 6.85
CA SER A 67 -4.36 -8.80 7.79
C SER A 67 -4.59 -7.32 7.50
N ALA A 68 -3.58 -6.58 7.06
CA ALA A 68 -3.73 -5.16 6.72
C ALA A 68 -4.03 -4.96 5.23
N ILE A 69 -3.13 -5.40 4.33
CA ILE A 69 -3.27 -5.12 2.89
C ILE A 69 -4.45 -5.91 2.30
N ALA A 70 -4.44 -7.25 2.35
CA ALA A 70 -5.46 -8.05 1.68
C ALA A 70 -6.88 -7.74 2.19
N ASN A 71 -7.07 -7.66 3.51
CA ASN A 71 -8.37 -7.27 4.08
C ASN A 71 -8.82 -5.88 3.62
N SER A 72 -7.93 -4.88 3.60
CA SER A 72 -8.31 -3.55 3.14
C SER A 72 -8.77 -3.55 1.68
N ARG A 73 -8.12 -4.37 0.84
CA ARG A 73 -8.49 -4.52 -0.58
C ARG A 73 -9.80 -5.28 -0.74
N LEU A 74 -10.02 -6.37 0.00
CA LEU A 74 -11.25 -7.17 -0.06
C LEU A 74 -12.48 -6.39 0.45
N ILE A 75 -12.32 -5.57 1.50
CA ILE A 75 -13.39 -4.69 1.98
C ILE A 75 -13.72 -3.63 0.94
N LEU A 76 -12.73 -3.00 0.30
CA LEU A 76 -13.00 -2.04 -0.78
C LEU A 76 -13.66 -2.72 -1.99
N PHE A 77 -13.20 -3.93 -2.32
CA PHE A 77 -13.76 -4.76 -3.38
C PHE A 77 -15.23 -5.08 -3.14
N SER A 78 -15.67 -5.28 -1.88
CA SER A 78 -17.08 -5.51 -1.56
C SER A 78 -18.01 -4.35 -1.95
N PHE A 79 -17.47 -3.16 -2.19
CA PHE A 79 -18.18 -1.96 -2.64
C PHE A 79 -17.82 -1.51 -4.06
N ASP A 80 -17.21 -2.38 -4.89
CA ASP A 80 -16.72 -2.05 -6.24
C ASP A 80 -15.72 -0.88 -6.25
N GLN A 81 -14.90 -0.78 -5.20
CA GLN A 81 -13.90 0.26 -5.03
C GLN A 81 -12.50 -0.35 -4.86
N GLY A 82 -11.49 0.50 -5.05
CA GLY A 82 -10.08 0.10 -4.87
C GLY A 82 -9.44 -0.47 -6.13
N PRO A 83 -8.21 -0.99 -6.04
CA PRO A 83 -7.42 -1.42 -7.19
C PRO A 83 -7.86 -2.76 -7.78
N LEU A 84 -8.71 -3.50 -7.07
CA LEU A 84 -9.29 -4.76 -7.52
C LEU A 84 -10.50 -4.53 -8.45
N PHE A 85 -10.90 -3.28 -8.66
CA PHE A 85 -11.95 -2.90 -9.59
C PHE A 85 -11.38 -2.05 -10.73
N PRO A 86 -11.62 -2.38 -12.01
CA PRO A 86 -12.42 -3.49 -12.52
C PRO A 86 -11.80 -4.87 -12.21
N LEU A 87 -12.62 -5.92 -12.24
CA LEU A 87 -12.19 -7.29 -11.91
C LEU A 87 -10.99 -7.69 -12.79
N PRO A 88 -9.87 -8.12 -12.20
CA PRO A 88 -8.72 -8.62 -12.95
C PRO A 88 -9.09 -9.81 -13.82
N SER A 89 -8.45 -9.93 -14.98
CA SER A 89 -8.79 -10.96 -15.97
C SER A 89 -8.64 -12.40 -15.47
N ASN A 90 -7.68 -12.63 -14.57
CA ASN A 90 -7.29 -13.96 -14.10
C ASN A 90 -7.23 -13.98 -12.58
N LEU A 91 -7.55 -15.13 -11.98
CA LEU A 91 -7.43 -15.38 -10.55
C LEU A 91 -6.02 -15.06 -10.03
N PHE A 92 -4.98 -15.45 -10.77
CA PHE A 92 -3.59 -15.17 -10.39
C PHE A 92 -3.34 -13.67 -10.19
N ARG A 93 -3.76 -12.83 -11.16
CA ARG A 93 -3.63 -11.38 -11.05
C ARG A 93 -4.43 -10.84 -9.86
N PHE A 94 -5.65 -11.35 -9.65
CA PHE A 94 -6.48 -10.98 -8.51
C PHE A 94 -5.80 -11.30 -7.18
N THR A 95 -5.22 -12.49 -7.03
CA THR A 95 -4.46 -12.89 -5.85
C THR A 95 -3.25 -12.00 -5.63
N CYS A 96 -2.49 -11.70 -6.69
CA CYS A 96 -1.35 -10.81 -6.60
C CYS A 96 -1.73 -9.40 -6.10
N PHE A 97 -2.75 -8.78 -6.68
CA PHE A 97 -3.22 -7.44 -6.27
C PHE A 97 -3.91 -7.42 -4.90
N THR A 98 -4.39 -8.58 -4.44
CA THR A 98 -5.02 -8.70 -3.13
C THR A 98 -3.96 -8.86 -2.04
N CYS A 99 -3.05 -9.82 -2.18
CA CYS A 99 -2.11 -10.18 -1.12
C CYS A 99 -0.87 -9.29 -1.03
N PHE A 100 -0.39 -8.75 -2.16
CA PHE A 100 0.79 -7.92 -2.17
C PHE A 100 0.44 -6.43 -2.14
N PRO A 101 1.29 -5.58 -1.53
CA PRO A 101 1.08 -4.13 -1.50
C PRO A 101 1.49 -3.56 -2.85
N ILE A 102 0.80 -3.92 -3.92
CA ILE A 102 1.05 -3.42 -5.27
C ILE A 102 -0.17 -2.65 -5.75
N GLN A 103 0.07 -1.68 -6.63
CA GLN A 103 -0.97 -0.87 -7.23
C GLN A 103 -0.59 -0.54 -8.66
N ARG A 104 -1.54 -0.71 -9.58
CA ARG A 104 -1.33 -0.38 -10.98
C ARG A 104 -1.14 1.11 -11.14
N GLN A 105 -0.10 1.50 -11.86
CA GLN A 105 0.14 2.89 -12.21
C GLN A 105 -0.93 3.35 -13.21
N GLN A 106 -1.83 4.25 -12.78
CA GLN A 106 -2.92 4.75 -13.63
C GLN A 106 -2.50 5.92 -14.51
N ASN A 107 -1.38 6.57 -14.19
CA ASN A 107 -0.89 7.71 -14.95
C ASN A 107 0.64 7.64 -15.02
N PRO A 108 1.23 7.40 -16.20
CA PRO A 108 2.65 7.60 -16.39
C PRO A 108 2.87 9.12 -16.38
N LYS A 109 3.04 9.70 -15.19
CA LYS A 109 3.78 10.95 -15.13
C LYS A 109 5.18 10.61 -15.65
N SER A 110 5.68 11.39 -16.59
CA SER A 110 7.08 11.36 -17.03
C SER A 110 7.96 11.38 -15.79
N GLN A 111 8.36 10.21 -15.31
CA GLN A 111 9.39 10.11 -14.31
C GLN A 111 10.68 10.31 -15.10
N ASP A 112 11.23 11.50 -14.97
CA ASP A 112 12.45 11.94 -15.63
C ASP A 112 13.55 10.89 -15.51
N HIS A 113 14.37 10.78 -16.56
CA HIS A 113 15.53 9.88 -16.69
C HIS A 113 16.49 9.90 -15.47
N LEU A 114 16.39 10.88 -14.58
CA LEU A 114 17.11 10.98 -13.31
C LEU A 114 16.79 9.85 -12.33
N SER A 115 15.56 9.30 -12.33
CA SER A 115 15.14 8.22 -11.42
C SER A 115 15.96 6.93 -11.54
N THR A 116 16.44 6.61 -12.75
CA THR A 116 17.14 5.34 -13.02
C THR A 116 18.48 5.25 -12.30
N TYR A 117 19.18 6.39 -12.13
CA TYR A 117 20.48 6.45 -11.45
C TYR A 117 20.37 6.64 -9.93
N VAL A 118 19.22 7.10 -9.44
CA VAL A 118 18.99 7.30 -7.99
C VAL A 118 18.95 5.97 -7.24
N PHE A 119 18.43 4.91 -7.85
CA PHE A 119 18.35 3.59 -7.22
C PHE A 119 19.72 2.94 -6.92
N PRO A 120 20.66 2.81 -7.87
CA PRO A 120 21.98 2.27 -7.57
C PRO A 120 22.76 3.12 -6.55
N VAL A 121 22.59 4.45 -6.57
CA VAL A 121 23.17 5.33 -5.54
C VAL A 121 22.61 4.99 -4.15
N LYS A 122 21.31 4.77 -4.02
CA LYS A 122 20.69 4.34 -2.76
C LYS A 122 21.23 2.99 -2.27
N ILE A 123 21.48 2.04 -3.18
CA ILE A 123 22.13 0.77 -2.85
C ILE A 123 23.55 0.99 -2.35
N ALA A 124 24.34 1.82 -3.04
CA ALA A 124 25.71 2.15 -2.63
C ALA A 124 25.73 2.79 -1.23
N ILE A 125 24.83 3.74 -0.97
CA ILE A 125 24.66 4.35 0.36
C ILE A 125 24.31 3.29 1.40
N PHE A 126 23.38 2.37 1.08
CA PHE A 126 22.99 1.29 1.99
C PHE A 126 24.16 0.36 2.33
N VAL A 127 25.02 0.01 1.36
CA VAL A 127 26.23 -0.80 1.59
C VAL A 127 27.22 -0.08 2.51
N VAL A 128 27.45 1.21 2.29
CA VAL A 128 28.29 2.02 3.20
C VAL A 128 27.68 2.06 4.60
N LEU A 129 26.35 2.20 4.69
CA LEU A 129 25.64 2.22 5.97
C LEU A 129 25.78 0.88 6.71
N LEU A 130 25.73 -0.25 6.00
CA LEU A 130 25.98 -1.58 6.56
C LEU A 130 27.39 -1.72 7.12
N TYR A 131 28.39 -1.18 6.40
CA TYR A 131 29.77 -1.19 6.86
C TYR A 131 29.94 -0.38 8.15
N VAL A 132 29.38 0.83 8.20
CA VAL A 132 29.38 1.68 9.41
C VAL A 132 28.60 1.04 10.54
N HIS A 133 27.48 0.36 10.25
CA HIS A 133 26.69 -0.36 11.25
C HIS A 133 27.42 -1.59 11.79
N ASN A 134 28.39 -2.16 11.09
CA ASN A 134 29.21 -3.25 11.63
C ASN A 134 30.15 -2.76 12.75
N ASP A 135 30.49 -1.46 12.75
CA ASP A 135 31.33 -0.80 13.76
C ASP A 135 30.50 -0.07 14.83
N ILE A 136 29.27 -0.52 15.08
CA ILE A 136 28.29 0.16 15.94
C ILE A 136 28.76 0.39 17.37
N GLN A 137 29.66 -0.48 17.85
CA GLN A 137 30.18 -0.45 19.22
C GLN A 137 31.02 0.80 19.50
N ASN A 138 31.58 1.41 18.46
CA ASN A 138 32.46 2.58 18.56
C ASN A 138 31.74 3.91 18.29
N LEU A 139 30.45 3.88 17.92
CA LEU A 139 29.70 5.07 17.52
C LEU A 139 28.96 5.72 18.69
N PRO A 140 28.95 7.07 18.78
CA PRO A 140 28.20 7.76 19.82
C PRO A 140 26.68 7.55 19.63
N PRO A 141 25.92 7.43 20.73
CA PRO A 141 24.49 7.09 20.68
C PRO A 141 23.64 8.10 19.90
N THR A 142 24.02 9.38 19.90
CA THR A 142 23.35 10.44 19.12
C THR A 142 23.41 10.17 17.63
N PHE A 143 24.54 9.64 17.13
CA PHE A 143 24.72 9.33 15.73
C PHE A 143 23.89 8.12 15.31
N LEU A 144 23.78 7.11 16.20
CA LEU A 144 22.91 5.95 16.00
C LEU A 144 21.44 6.35 15.85
N LEU A 145 20.96 7.32 16.63
CA LEU A 145 19.60 7.83 16.54
C LEU A 145 19.29 8.45 15.17
N CYS A 146 20.27 9.09 14.53
CA CYS A 146 20.13 9.67 13.19
C CYS A 146 20.28 8.64 12.08
N LEU A 147 21.21 7.68 12.21
CA LEU A 147 21.47 6.68 11.19
C LEU A 147 20.40 5.58 11.12
N HIS A 148 19.83 5.18 12.25
CA HIS A 148 18.91 4.05 12.30
C HIS A 148 17.64 4.27 11.45
N PRO A 149 16.97 5.45 11.48
CA PRO A 149 15.85 5.73 10.58
C PRO A 149 16.23 5.67 9.10
N LEU A 150 17.44 6.14 8.74
CA LEU A 150 17.95 6.08 7.37
C LEU A 150 18.16 4.62 6.94
N TYR A 151 18.73 3.79 7.83
CA TYR A 151 18.91 2.36 7.59
C TYR A 151 17.58 1.65 7.33
N VAL A 152 16.60 1.85 8.21
CA VAL A 152 15.26 1.24 8.08
C VAL A 152 14.56 1.72 6.81
N TYR A 153 14.66 3.02 6.49
CA TYR A 153 14.10 3.58 5.26
C TYR A 153 14.71 2.94 4.01
N LEU A 154 16.04 2.89 3.90
CA LEU A 154 16.72 2.31 2.74
C LEU A 154 16.43 0.82 2.60
N LEU A 155 16.44 0.07 3.71
CA LEU A 155 16.07 -1.35 3.71
C LEU A 155 14.66 -1.57 3.18
N LEU A 156 13.70 -0.77 3.65
CA LEU A 156 12.30 -0.86 3.22
C LEU A 156 12.12 -0.45 1.76
N GLU A 157 12.80 0.62 1.32
CA GLU A 157 12.76 1.07 -0.07
C GLU A 157 13.34 0.03 -1.03
N ILE A 158 14.49 -0.58 -0.69
CA ILE A 158 15.12 -1.61 -1.51
C ILE A 158 14.22 -2.84 -1.59
N LEU A 159 13.76 -3.38 -0.46
CA LEU A 159 12.92 -4.58 -0.43
C LEU A 159 11.61 -4.39 -1.23
N LEU A 160 10.92 -3.28 -1.03
CA LEU A 160 9.67 -2.98 -1.74
C LEU A 160 9.90 -2.67 -3.22
N THR A 161 11.04 -2.08 -3.58
CA THR A 161 11.39 -1.86 -4.99
C THR A 161 11.70 -3.17 -5.71
N LEU A 162 12.41 -4.11 -5.06
CA LEU A 162 12.64 -5.44 -5.60
C LEU A 162 11.32 -6.20 -5.77
N LEU A 163 10.43 -6.14 -4.79
CA LEU A 163 9.08 -6.70 -4.89
C LEU A 163 8.31 -6.08 -6.06
N ARG A 164 8.37 -4.75 -6.24
CA ARG A 164 7.74 -4.05 -7.37
C ARG A 164 8.27 -4.57 -8.70
N ILE A 165 9.59 -4.63 -8.88
CA ILE A 165 10.23 -5.09 -10.12
C ILE A 165 9.79 -6.53 -10.43
N LEU A 166 9.87 -7.42 -9.44
CA LEU A 166 9.44 -8.82 -9.58
C LEU A 166 7.98 -8.90 -10.03
N MET A 167 7.09 -8.16 -9.37
CA MET A 167 5.66 -8.18 -9.70
C MET A 167 5.34 -7.50 -11.04
N THR A 168 6.11 -6.50 -11.47
CA THR A 168 6.00 -5.90 -12.80
C THR A 168 6.35 -6.91 -13.89
N ILE A 169 7.42 -7.70 -13.70
CA ILE A 169 7.81 -8.77 -14.63
C ILE A 169 6.72 -9.85 -14.69
N ILE A 170 6.25 -10.31 -13.53
CA ILE A 170 5.25 -11.38 -13.42
C ILE A 170 3.89 -10.97 -14.00
N LEU A 171 3.43 -9.75 -13.74
CA LEU A 171 2.10 -9.28 -14.13
C LEU A 171 2.08 -8.66 -15.54
N GLY A 172 3.24 -8.22 -16.03
CA GLY A 172 3.40 -7.49 -17.29
C GLY A 172 2.74 -6.11 -17.26
N CYS A 173 2.79 -5.41 -16.12
CA CYS A 173 2.23 -4.07 -16.00
C CYS A 173 3.03 -3.17 -15.07
N ASP A 174 3.01 -1.87 -15.36
CA ASP A 174 3.68 -0.87 -14.55
C ASP A 174 2.98 -0.69 -13.20
N LEU A 175 3.78 -0.78 -12.14
CA LEU A 175 3.35 -0.67 -10.75
C LEU A 175 3.86 0.64 -10.16
N GLU A 176 3.02 1.26 -9.34
CA GLU A 176 3.35 2.52 -8.69
C GLU A 176 4.48 2.32 -7.67
N PRO A 177 5.47 3.24 -7.59
CA PRO A 177 6.52 3.15 -6.58
C PRO A 177 5.94 3.36 -5.17
N HIS A 178 6.53 2.68 -4.19
CA HIS A 178 6.12 2.83 -2.79
C HIS A 178 6.53 4.16 -2.18
N PHE A 179 7.67 4.71 -2.60
CA PHE A 179 8.21 5.96 -2.09
C PHE A 179 8.40 6.95 -3.23
N HIS A 180 8.19 8.23 -2.91
CA HIS A 180 8.44 9.34 -3.81
C HIS A 180 9.31 10.39 -3.11
N GLU A 181 10.59 10.04 -2.94
CA GLU A 181 11.64 10.90 -2.40
C GLU A 181 11.19 11.61 -1.10
N PRO A 182 10.96 10.85 -0.01
CA PRO A 182 10.37 11.38 1.22
C PRO A 182 11.24 12.44 1.90
N TYR A 183 12.55 12.43 1.67
CA TYR A 183 13.49 13.43 2.17
C TYR A 183 13.30 14.83 1.55
N LEU A 184 12.58 14.96 0.43
CA LEU A 184 12.24 16.26 -0.18
C LEU A 184 10.90 16.83 0.31
N ALA A 185 10.32 16.27 1.38
CA ALA A 185 9.05 16.74 1.91
C ALA A 185 9.16 18.15 2.51
N THR A 186 8.23 19.04 2.14
CA THR A 186 8.15 20.42 2.68
C THR A 186 7.26 20.54 3.92
N SER A 187 6.50 19.48 4.25
CA SER A 187 5.63 19.42 5.43
C SER A 187 5.35 17.98 5.83
N LEU A 188 4.91 17.76 7.06
CA LEU A 188 4.49 16.43 7.55
C LEU A 188 3.33 15.85 6.73
N GLN A 189 2.40 16.69 6.27
CA GLN A 189 1.31 16.26 5.41
C GLN A 189 1.82 15.76 4.06
N ASP A 190 2.83 16.43 3.50
CA ASP A 190 3.45 16.02 2.24
C ASP A 190 4.24 14.71 2.40
N PHE A 191 5.00 14.59 3.49
CA PHE A 191 5.73 13.38 3.84
C PHE A 191 4.80 12.16 3.93
N TRP A 192 3.85 12.16 4.88
CA TRP A 192 2.98 11.00 5.14
C TRP A 192 1.92 10.78 4.06
N GLY A 193 1.47 11.85 3.39
CA GLY A 193 0.34 11.77 2.47
C GLY A 193 0.70 11.47 1.02
N ARG A 194 1.90 11.88 0.57
CA ARG A 194 2.27 11.93 -0.85
C ARG A 194 3.63 11.37 -1.19
N ARG A 195 4.48 11.07 -0.21
CA ARG A 195 5.86 10.63 -0.46
C ARG A 195 6.25 9.33 0.26
N TRP A 196 5.72 9.12 1.46
CA TRP A 196 5.96 7.92 2.26
C TRP A 196 4.88 6.86 2.02
N ASN A 197 5.31 5.64 1.66
CA ASN A 197 4.48 4.44 1.49
C ASN A 197 3.10 4.72 0.85
N LEU A 198 3.11 5.14 -0.41
CA LEU A 198 1.94 5.61 -1.14
C LEU A 198 0.78 4.61 -1.13
N ILE A 199 1.11 3.32 -1.17
CA ILE A 199 0.15 2.23 -1.22
C ILE A 199 -0.61 2.11 0.11
N VAL A 200 0.09 2.18 1.25
CA VAL A 200 -0.55 2.19 2.57
C VAL A 200 -1.37 3.46 2.77
N SER A 201 -0.81 4.62 2.44
CA SER A 201 -1.51 5.91 2.57
C SER A 201 -2.76 5.98 1.68
N ALA A 202 -2.73 5.40 0.49
CA ALA A 202 -3.91 5.28 -0.38
C ALA A 202 -4.95 4.33 0.20
N SER A 203 -4.54 3.17 0.72
CA SER A 203 -5.44 2.19 1.35
C SER A 203 -6.14 2.77 2.58
N LEU A 204 -5.40 3.39 3.51
CA LEU A 204 -5.97 4.04 4.70
C LEU A 204 -6.91 5.19 4.32
N ARG A 205 -6.57 5.96 3.28
CA ARG A 205 -7.43 7.03 2.78
C ARG A 205 -8.76 6.48 2.24
N ALA A 206 -8.72 5.36 1.54
CA ALA A 206 -9.89 4.73 0.95
C ALA A 206 -10.78 4.06 2.00
N ILE A 207 -10.20 3.34 2.96
CA ILE A 207 -10.96 2.52 3.92
C ILE A 207 -11.36 3.26 5.20
N VAL A 208 -10.54 4.20 5.69
CA VAL A 208 -10.80 4.92 6.94
C VAL A 208 -11.21 6.36 6.66
N TYR A 209 -10.31 7.15 6.07
CA TYR A 209 -10.49 8.60 5.99
C TYR A 209 -11.72 9.00 5.17
N THR A 210 -11.90 8.42 3.99
CA THR A 210 -12.99 8.80 3.08
C THR A 210 -14.37 8.44 3.66
N PRO A 211 -14.60 7.22 4.19
CA PRO A 211 -15.86 6.88 4.85
C PRO A 211 -16.15 7.75 6.07
N VAL A 212 -15.19 7.90 6.99
CA VAL A 212 -15.35 8.73 8.20
C VAL A 212 -15.67 10.17 7.83
N ARG A 213 -14.94 10.75 6.87
CA ARG A 213 -15.20 12.10 6.37
C ARG A 213 -16.61 12.25 5.80
N ARG A 214 -17.11 11.27 5.03
CA ARG A 214 -18.47 11.31 4.48
C ARG A 214 -19.52 11.28 5.59
N VAL A 215 -19.34 10.45 6.61
CA VAL A 215 -20.25 10.39 7.77
C VAL A 215 -20.24 11.72 8.54
N CYS A 216 -19.06 12.24 8.86
CA CYS A 216 -18.94 13.54 9.54
C CYS A 216 -19.52 14.70 8.70
N GLN A 217 -19.35 14.68 7.38
CA GLN A 217 -19.94 15.68 6.49
C GLN A 217 -21.45 15.57 6.38
N ARG A 218 -22.02 14.35 6.46
CA ARG A 218 -23.48 14.16 6.52
C ARG A 218 -24.04 14.67 7.85
N GLY A 219 -23.33 14.47 8.97
CA GLY A 219 -23.69 15.06 10.27
C GLY A 219 -23.64 16.59 10.26
N LYS A 220 -22.67 17.21 9.56
CA LYS A 220 -22.60 18.66 9.35
C LYS A 220 -23.61 19.19 8.33
N SER A 221 -24.11 18.34 7.42
CA SER A 221 -25.12 18.72 6.42
C SER A 221 -26.52 18.89 7.00
N LEU A 222 -26.79 18.33 8.18
CA LEU A 222 -27.99 18.59 8.97
C LEU A 222 -28.00 19.99 9.62
N TYR A 223 -26.85 20.67 9.63
CA TYR A 223 -26.70 22.09 9.97
C TYR A 223 -26.28 22.86 8.71
N SER A 224 -27.16 22.94 7.72
CA SER A 224 -26.85 23.59 6.44
C SER A 224 -26.74 25.11 6.58
N PHE A 225 -25.53 25.66 6.45
CA PHE A 225 -25.36 27.01 5.87
C PHE A 225 -24.00 27.29 5.21
N SER A 226 -22.97 26.45 5.38
CA SER A 226 -21.60 26.77 4.90
C SER A 226 -21.12 25.95 3.69
N TYR A 227 -22.03 25.46 2.83
CA TYR A 227 -21.68 24.58 1.71
C TYR A 227 -21.23 25.30 0.43
N MET A 228 -21.36 26.63 0.35
CA MET A 228 -21.00 27.39 -0.86
C MET A 228 -19.48 27.64 -1.00
N GLU A 229 -18.74 27.63 0.10
CA GLU A 229 -17.28 27.78 0.13
C GLU A 229 -16.55 26.49 -0.31
N PHE A 230 -17.11 25.33 0.02
CA PHE A 230 -16.46 24.03 -0.25
C PHE A 230 -16.58 23.59 -1.73
N ALA A 231 -17.62 24.04 -2.44
CA ALA A 231 -17.74 23.88 -3.88
C ALA A 231 -16.71 24.75 -4.63
N ARG A 232 -16.40 25.93 -4.09
CA ARG A 232 -15.31 26.81 -4.56
C ARG A 232 -13.93 26.17 -4.34
N TRP A 233 -13.71 25.55 -3.18
CA TRP A 233 -12.46 24.82 -2.89
C TRP A 233 -12.25 23.59 -3.79
N ARG A 234 -13.30 22.83 -4.13
CA ARG A 234 -13.23 21.76 -5.14
C ARG A 234 -12.94 22.28 -6.56
N LYS A 235 -13.42 23.47 -6.94
CA LYS A 235 -13.04 24.11 -8.23
C LYS A 235 -11.59 24.59 -8.21
N TRP A 236 -11.09 25.08 -7.08
CA TRP A 236 -9.69 25.52 -6.92
C TRP A 236 -8.69 24.34 -7.03
N GLN A 237 -8.97 23.21 -6.38
CA GLN A 237 -8.15 21.99 -6.52
C GLN A 237 -8.13 21.39 -7.95
N ARG A 238 -9.15 21.68 -8.77
CA ARG A 238 -9.18 21.30 -10.21
C ARG A 238 -8.53 22.33 -11.12
N ARG A 239 -8.46 23.61 -10.72
CA ARG A 239 -7.73 24.68 -11.46
C ARG A 239 -6.23 24.62 -11.21
N GLY A 240 -5.78 24.25 -10.01
CA GLY A 240 -4.36 23.98 -9.74
C GLY A 240 -3.76 22.84 -10.57
N ARG A 241 -4.59 21.93 -11.10
CA ARG A 241 -4.19 20.90 -12.08
C ARG A 241 -4.15 21.37 -13.54
N ARG A 242 -4.73 22.53 -13.86
CA ARG A 242 -4.70 23.11 -15.22
C ARG A 242 -3.61 24.16 -15.41
N LEU A 243 -3.15 24.81 -14.33
CA LEU A 243 -2.13 25.86 -14.39
C LEU A 243 -0.69 25.32 -14.49
N TYR A 244 -0.47 24.03 -14.26
CA TYR A 244 0.82 23.35 -14.51
C TYR A 244 0.79 22.47 -15.76
N GLY A 245 -0.20 22.67 -16.64
CA GLY A 245 -0.42 21.87 -17.85
C GLY A 245 -0.90 22.70 -19.03
N GLY A 246 -0.31 23.87 -19.24
CA GLY A 246 -0.59 24.68 -20.42
C GLY A 246 0.24 25.97 -20.46
N GLY A 247 1.25 25.99 -21.32
CA GLY A 247 1.98 27.23 -21.62
C GLY A 247 3.34 27.06 -22.27
N ARG A 248 3.35 26.59 -23.53
CA ARG A 248 4.45 26.51 -24.50
C ARG A 248 5.56 25.51 -24.24
#